data_AF-A0A7C3QGL9-F1
#
_entry.id   AF-A0A7C3QGL9-F1
#
_cell.length_a   1.000
_cell.length_b   1.000
_cell.length_c   1.000
_cell.angle_alpha   90.00
_cell.angle_beta   90.00
_cell.angle_gamma   90.00
#
_symmetry.space_group_name_H-M   'P 1'
#
loop_
_entity.id
_entity.type
_entity.pdbx_description
1 polymer ?
#
loop_
_entity_poly.entity_id
_entity_poly.type
_entity_poly.pdbx_seq_one_letter_code
_entity_poly.pdbx_strand_id
1 'polypeptide(L)'
;MNRLPWWMGGILMSALLLMTFSVFGADRPIGASTYVPYFAGLIFDLDPEKYTYLEEIKNPGAWEGVMLFGSLLGGFVTSVFITKTFRFSLIPSGWKKYKNSSVFSRLFWSFIAGFFMIIGARLAGGCTSGHFMSGMSQMAISAMIFGTVVMVTLVITGKLFYNTKED
;
A
#
# COMPACT_ATOMS: atom_id res chain seq x y z
N MET A 1 21.38 11.50 -10.82
CA MET A 1 20.26 10.55 -10.60
C MET A 1 19.31 10.68 -11.78
N ASN A 2 19.30 9.74 -12.71
CA ASN A 2 18.30 9.72 -13.78
C ASN A 2 16.96 9.38 -13.15
N ARG A 3 16.12 10.40 -12.94
CA ARG A 3 14.74 10.19 -12.48
C ARG A 3 13.95 9.64 -13.66
N LEU A 4 13.24 8.55 -13.43
CA LEU A 4 12.30 8.02 -14.41
C LEU A 4 11.30 9.14 -14.75
N PRO A 5 11.16 9.56 -16.02
CA PRO A 5 10.19 10.59 -16.36
C PRO A 5 8.77 10.06 -16.11
N TRP A 6 7.86 10.96 -15.72
CA TRP A 6 6.51 10.62 -15.26
C TRP A 6 5.73 9.81 -16.31
N TRP A 7 5.89 10.13 -17.60
CA TRP A 7 5.20 9.45 -18.70
C TRP A 7 5.64 7.99 -18.82
N MET A 8 6.93 7.70 -18.61
CA MET A 8 7.47 6.35 -18.67
C MET A 8 6.99 5.52 -17.47
N GLY A 9 6.90 6.14 -16.28
CA GLY A 9 6.26 5.53 -15.12
C GLY A 9 4.78 5.20 -15.37
N GLY A 10 4.05 6.11 -16.02
CA GLY A 10 2.65 5.88 -16.41
C GLY A 10 2.50 4.72 -17.39
N ILE A 11 3.34 4.63 -18.42
CA ILE A 11 3.32 3.51 -19.39
C ILE A 11 3.61 2.18 -18.69
N LEU A 12 4.66 2.11 -17.86
CA LEU A 12 5.02 0.89 -17.16
C LEU A 12 3.93 0.45 -16.18
N MET A 13 3.31 1.39 -15.46
CA MET A 13 2.20 1.08 -14.56
C MET A 13 0.96 0.62 -15.33
N SER A 14 0.66 1.23 -16.48
CA SER A 14 -0.45 0.81 -17.34
C SER A 14 -0.21 -0.60 -17.89
N ALA A 15 1.01 -0.90 -18.33
CA ALA A 15 1.39 -2.24 -18.77
C ALA A 15 1.25 -3.28 -17.64
N LEU A 16 1.66 -2.92 -16.41
CA LEU A 16 1.46 -3.77 -15.24
C LEU A 16 -0.02 -4.03 -14.95
N LEU A 17 -0.86 -3.00 -14.97
CA LEU A 17 -2.30 -3.14 -14.75
C LEU A 17 -2.93 -4.02 -15.84
N LEU A 18 -2.61 -3.79 -17.11
CA LEU A 18 -3.09 -4.61 -18.23
C LEU A 18 -2.65 -6.07 -18.09
N MET A 19 -1.39 -6.31 -17.70
CA MET A 19 -0.88 -7.66 -17.44
C MET A 19 -1.64 -8.32 -16.29
N THR A 20 -1.93 -7.58 -15.21
CA THR A 20 -2.62 -8.15 -14.04
C THR A 20 -4.09 -8.47 -14.35
N PHE A 21 -4.76 -7.61 -15.13
CA PHE A 21 -6.13 -7.86 -15.61
C PHE A 21 -6.23 -8.91 -16.71
N SER A 22 -5.15 -9.19 -17.42
CA SER A 22 -5.14 -10.19 -18.49
C SER A 22 -5.26 -11.61 -17.91
N VAL A 23 -5.98 -12.46 -18.64
CA VAL A 23 -6.11 -13.92 -18.38
C VAL A 23 -4.74 -14.61 -18.41
N PHE A 24 -3.78 -14.07 -19.16
CA PHE A 24 -2.40 -14.57 -19.21
C PHE A 24 -1.57 -14.20 -17.97
N GLY A 25 -2.01 -13.21 -17.19
CA GLY A 25 -1.32 -12.78 -15.98
C GLY A 25 -1.99 -13.34 -14.74
N ALA A 26 -2.90 -12.56 -14.15
CA ALA A 26 -3.50 -12.90 -12.86
C ALA A 26 -5.03 -12.95 -12.86
N ASP A 27 -5.67 -12.45 -13.93
CA ASP A 27 -7.12 -12.32 -14.08
C ASP A 27 -7.81 -11.61 -12.88
N ARG A 28 -7.12 -10.65 -12.26
CA ARG A 28 -7.60 -9.94 -11.06
C ARG A 28 -6.93 -8.58 -10.86
N PRO A 29 -7.58 -7.63 -10.16
CA PRO A 29 -6.95 -6.35 -9.83
C PRO A 29 -5.73 -6.51 -8.91
N ILE A 30 -4.88 -5.49 -8.90
CA ILE A 30 -3.83 -5.39 -7.89
C ILE A 30 -4.46 -5.05 -6.54
N GLY A 31 -3.97 -5.65 -5.45
CA GLY A 31 -4.42 -5.37 -4.09
C GLY A 31 -3.28 -5.54 -3.09
N ALA A 32 -3.51 -5.15 -1.84
CA ALA A 32 -2.51 -5.32 -0.77
C ALA A 32 -3.13 -5.49 0.62
N SER A 33 -4.30 -4.89 0.85
CA SER A 33 -4.95 -4.90 2.17
C SER A 33 -5.55 -6.25 2.56
N THR A 34 -5.89 -7.11 1.60
CA THR A 34 -6.50 -8.43 1.86
C THR A 34 -5.47 -9.44 2.34
N TYR A 35 -4.20 -9.27 1.95
CA TYR A 35 -3.08 -10.07 2.43
C TYR A 35 -2.92 -10.00 3.95
N VAL A 36 -3.16 -8.85 4.59
CA VAL A 36 -2.95 -8.68 6.04
C VAL A 36 -3.87 -9.58 6.88
N PRO A 37 -5.21 -9.56 6.72
CA PRO A 37 -6.09 -10.49 7.45
C PRO A 37 -5.86 -11.95 7.03
N TYR A 38 -5.49 -12.21 5.77
CA TYR A 38 -5.12 -13.56 5.32
C TYR A 38 -3.88 -14.09 6.07
N PHE A 39 -2.83 -13.27 6.16
CA PHE A 39 -1.60 -13.61 6.86
C PHE A 39 -1.82 -13.74 8.38
N ALA A 40 -2.70 -12.91 8.96
CA ALA A 40 -3.13 -13.08 10.35
C ALA A 40 -3.85 -14.42 10.55
N GLY A 41 -4.72 -14.82 9.62
CA GLY A 41 -5.36 -16.14 9.65
C GLY A 41 -4.36 -17.30 9.70
N LEU A 42 -3.27 -17.19 8.94
CA LEU A 42 -2.17 -18.18 8.94
C LEU A 42 -1.37 -18.18 10.25
N ILE A 43 -1.07 -17.01 10.81
CA ILE A 43 -0.27 -16.90 12.05
C ILE A 43 -1.05 -17.42 13.26
N PHE A 44 -2.34 -17.11 13.33
CA PHE A 44 -3.18 -17.44 14.48
C PHE A 44 -3.94 -18.76 14.32
N ASP A 45 -3.66 -19.51 13.26
CA ASP A 45 -4.29 -20.81 12.94
C ASP A 45 -5.82 -20.77 13.06
N LEU A 46 -6.42 -19.74 12.45
CA LEU A 46 -7.87 -19.53 12.53
C LEU A 46 -8.59 -20.44 11.53
N ASP A 47 -9.55 -21.21 12.04
CA ASP A 47 -10.34 -22.14 11.23
C ASP A 47 -11.25 -21.40 10.23
N PRO A 48 -11.08 -21.61 8.91
CA PRO A 48 -11.97 -21.04 7.89
C PRO A 48 -13.43 -21.47 8.03
N GLU A 49 -13.72 -22.66 8.56
CA GLU A 49 -15.09 -23.14 8.74
C GLU A 49 -15.85 -22.33 9.81
N LYS A 50 -15.11 -21.79 10.79
CA LYS A 50 -15.67 -20.94 11.84
C LYS A 50 -15.81 -19.47 11.40
N TYR A 51 -14.96 -19.01 10.48
CA TYR A 51 -14.92 -17.63 10.03
C TYR A 51 -15.06 -17.56 8.51
N THR A 52 -16.30 -17.40 8.03
CA THR A 52 -16.65 -17.28 6.60
C THR A 52 -15.84 -16.21 5.86
N TYR A 53 -15.47 -15.12 6.56
CA TYR A 53 -14.62 -14.08 6.02
C TYR A 53 -13.22 -14.57 5.62
N LEU A 54 -12.64 -15.55 6.34
CA LEU A 54 -11.34 -16.14 6.00
C LEU A 54 -11.39 -16.95 4.70
N GLU A 55 -12.54 -17.58 4.43
CA GLU A 55 -12.76 -18.30 3.18
C GLU A 55 -12.84 -17.33 1.99
N GLU A 56 -13.57 -16.23 2.13
CA GLU A 56 -13.71 -15.20 1.10
C GLU A 56 -12.36 -14.58 0.72
N ILE A 57 -11.49 -14.34 1.71
CA ILE A 57 -10.19 -13.70 1.47
C ILE A 57 -9.06 -14.66 1.08
N LYS A 58 -9.28 -15.98 1.08
CA LYS A 58 -8.22 -16.99 0.88
C LYS A 58 -7.50 -16.83 -0.46
N ASN A 59 -8.27 -16.79 -1.55
CA ASN A 59 -7.75 -16.64 -2.91
C ASN A 59 -7.17 -15.25 -3.20
N PRO A 60 -7.87 -14.13 -2.90
CA PRO A 60 -7.32 -12.80 -3.14
C PRO A 60 -6.12 -12.50 -2.21
N GLY A 61 -6.18 -12.90 -0.94
CA GLY A 61 -5.11 -12.68 0.04
C GLY A 61 -3.82 -13.42 -0.31
N ALA A 62 -3.90 -14.69 -0.72
CA ALA A 62 -2.74 -15.45 -1.15
C ALA A 62 -2.04 -14.81 -2.37
N TRP A 63 -2.82 -14.33 -3.33
CA TRP A 63 -2.29 -13.65 -4.50
C TRP A 63 -1.65 -12.29 -4.19
N GLU A 64 -2.32 -11.48 -3.37
CA GLU A 64 -1.74 -10.24 -2.89
C GLU A 64 -0.41 -10.50 -2.16
N GLY A 65 -0.29 -11.62 -1.44
CA GLY A 65 0.98 -12.07 -0.85
C GLY A 65 2.09 -12.29 -1.89
N VAL A 66 1.81 -13.01 -2.96
CA VAL A 66 2.78 -13.22 -4.07
C VAL A 66 3.17 -11.89 -4.71
N MET A 67 2.20 -11.02 -4.97
CA MET A 67 2.44 -9.73 -5.59
C MET A 67 3.24 -8.78 -4.68
N LEU A 68 2.92 -8.73 -3.39
CA LEU A 68 3.65 -7.94 -2.40
C LEU A 68 5.09 -8.45 -2.27
N PHE A 69 5.30 -9.77 -2.22
CA PHE A 69 6.63 -10.35 -2.20
C PHE A 69 7.42 -10.02 -3.48
N GLY A 70 6.79 -10.12 -4.64
CA GLY A 70 7.39 -9.70 -5.92
C GLY A 70 7.75 -8.21 -5.93
N SER A 71 6.88 -7.35 -5.40
CA SER A 71 7.13 -5.90 -5.29
C SER A 71 8.29 -5.57 -4.35
N LEU A 72 8.41 -6.32 -3.25
CA LEU A 72 9.51 -6.20 -2.29
C LEU A 72 10.84 -6.60 -2.95
N LEU A 73 10.89 -7.75 -3.63
CA LEU A 73 12.08 -8.20 -4.33
C LEU A 73 12.45 -7.28 -5.49
N GLY A 74 11.49 -6.86 -6.31
CA GLY A 74 11.72 -5.94 -7.42
C GLY A 74 12.23 -4.57 -6.95
N GLY A 75 11.65 -4.03 -5.88
CA GLY A 75 12.10 -2.80 -5.24
C GLY A 75 13.52 -2.94 -4.66
N PHE A 76 13.81 -4.08 -4.03
CA PHE A 76 15.14 -4.37 -3.49
C PHE A 76 16.21 -4.46 -4.59
N VAL A 77 15.97 -5.26 -5.63
CA VAL A 77 16.89 -5.41 -6.78
C VAL A 77 17.11 -4.07 -7.46
N THR A 78 16.04 -3.31 -7.70
CA THR A 78 16.15 -1.97 -8.30
C THR A 78 16.97 -1.03 -7.42
N SER A 79 16.72 -1.03 -6.11
CA SER A 79 17.41 -0.16 -5.16
C SER A 79 18.90 -0.47 -5.01
N VAL A 80 19.29 -1.73 -5.13
CA VAL A 80 20.67 -2.19 -4.95
C VAL A 80 21.46 -2.07 -6.25
N PHE A 81 20.92 -2.57 -7.36
CA PHE A 81 21.69 -2.73 -8.60
C PHE A 81 21.50 -1.58 -9.59
N ILE A 82 20.31 -0.99 -9.68
CA ILE A 82 19.97 0.01 -10.70
C ILE A 82 20.18 1.42 -10.15
N THR A 83 19.46 1.80 -9.10
CA THR A 83 19.50 3.16 -8.57
C THR A 83 20.65 3.35 -7.58
N LYS A 84 21.18 2.27 -7.00
CA LYS A 84 22.21 2.28 -5.94
C LYS A 84 21.83 3.21 -4.78
N THR A 85 20.54 3.26 -4.45
CA THR A 85 19.96 4.12 -3.40
C THR A 85 19.63 3.35 -2.11
N PHE A 86 20.07 2.08 -2.01
CA PHE A 86 19.79 1.26 -0.84
C PHE A 86 20.43 1.89 0.40
N ARG A 87 19.60 2.15 1.43
CA ARG A 87 20.04 2.73 2.70
C ARG A 87 19.20 2.17 3.83
N PHE A 88 19.85 1.79 4.93
CA PHE A 88 19.15 1.44 6.16
C PHE A 88 18.95 2.71 7.01
N SER A 89 17.71 3.13 7.19
CA SER A 89 17.37 4.33 7.96
C SER A 89 16.08 4.10 8.75
N LEU A 90 16.23 4.00 10.08
CA LEU A 90 15.11 3.82 11.01
C LEU A 90 14.31 5.12 11.22
N ILE A 91 14.96 6.28 11.00
CA ILE A 91 14.34 7.59 11.16
C ILE A 91 14.43 8.34 9.82
N PRO A 92 13.30 8.47 9.10
CA PRO A 92 13.24 9.30 7.91
C PRO A 92 13.58 10.76 8.23
N SER A 93 14.25 11.45 7.30
CA SER A 93 14.62 12.87 7.44
C SER A 93 13.42 13.77 7.76
N GLY A 94 12.25 13.48 7.19
CA GLY A 94 11.00 14.20 7.49
C GLY A 94 10.55 14.06 8.95
N TRP A 95 10.70 12.88 9.56
CA TRP A 95 10.36 12.68 10.97
C TRP A 95 11.30 13.48 11.89
N LYS A 96 12.60 13.47 11.57
CA LYS A 96 13.62 14.23 12.29
C LYS A 96 13.37 15.75 12.22
N LYS A 97 12.89 16.24 11.06
CA LYS A 97 12.60 17.67 10.86
C LYS A 97 11.36 18.15 11.62
N TYR A 98 10.25 17.39 11.57
CA TYR A 98 8.95 17.89 12.04
C TYR A 98 8.51 17.33 13.41
N LYS A 99 9.17 16.29 13.93
CA LYS A 99 8.77 15.63 15.18
C LYS A 99 9.92 15.48 16.17
N ASN A 100 10.71 14.41 16.05
CA ASN A 100 11.80 14.12 16.99
C ASN A 100 12.82 13.15 16.37
N SER A 101 13.89 12.88 17.11
CA SER A 101 14.93 11.89 16.76
C SER A 101 14.76 10.54 17.49
N SER A 102 13.59 10.27 18.09
CA SER A 102 13.35 9.04 18.84
C SER A 102 12.83 7.91 17.94
N VAL A 103 13.57 6.79 17.93
CA VAL A 103 13.19 5.57 17.19
C VAL A 103 11.88 5.00 17.72
N PHE A 104 11.72 4.95 19.05
CA PHE A 104 10.51 4.39 19.69
C PHE A 104 9.26 5.20 19.31
N SER A 105 9.35 6.53 19.36
CA SER A 105 8.25 7.41 18.97
C SER A 105 7.83 7.18 17.52
N ARG A 106 8.80 7.08 16.60
CA ARG A 106 8.53 6.81 15.17
C ARG A 106 7.86 5.46 14.97
N LEU A 107 8.34 4.41 15.65
CA LEU A 107 7.81 3.06 15.49
C LEU A 107 6.37 2.96 16.03
N PHE A 108 6.12 3.54 17.20
CA PHE A 108 4.79 3.60 17.82
C PHE A 108 3.77 4.31 16.91
N TRP A 109 4.11 5.48 16.38
CA TRP A 109 3.24 6.21 15.45
C TRP A 109 3.04 5.46 14.13
N SER A 110 4.06 4.75 13.63
CA SER A 110 3.93 3.93 12.41
C SER A 110 2.97 2.76 12.64
N PHE A 111 3.06 2.12 13.81
CA PHE A 111 2.19 1.01 14.17
C PHE A 111 0.72 1.45 14.28
N ILE A 112 0.46 2.53 15.03
CA ILE A 112 -0.90 3.08 15.17
C ILE A 112 -1.47 3.50 13.80
N ALA A 113 -0.69 4.22 13.00
CA ALA A 113 -1.12 4.63 11.67
C ALA A 113 -1.40 3.42 10.76
N GLY A 114 -0.55 2.39 10.81
CA GLY A 114 -0.75 1.15 10.07
C GLY A 114 -2.01 0.40 10.51
N PHE A 115 -2.29 0.34 11.81
CA PHE A 115 -3.50 -0.25 12.36
C PHE A 115 -4.78 0.44 11.87
N PHE A 116 -4.84 1.78 11.94
CA PHE A 116 -5.98 2.51 11.39
C PHE A 116 -6.07 2.40 9.87
N MET A 117 -4.93 2.38 9.16
CA MET A 117 -4.89 2.23 7.71
C MET A 117 -5.49 0.88 7.27
N ILE A 118 -5.13 -0.23 7.93
CA ILE A 118 -5.64 -1.54 7.53
C ILE A 118 -7.14 -1.67 7.81
N ILE A 119 -7.61 -1.17 8.95
CA ILE A 119 -9.04 -1.15 9.29
C ILE A 119 -9.79 -0.31 8.26
N GLY A 120 -9.32 0.91 7.98
CA GLY A 120 -9.93 1.80 6.99
C GLY A 120 -9.96 1.19 5.58
N ALA A 121 -8.86 0.56 5.15
CA ALA A 121 -8.79 -0.09 3.85
C ALA A 121 -9.78 -1.26 3.71
N ARG A 122 -9.97 -2.06 4.77
CA ARG A 122 -10.94 -3.17 4.73
C ARG A 122 -12.38 -2.68 4.85
N LEU A 123 -12.65 -1.64 5.63
CA LEU A 123 -13.97 -1.00 5.69
C LEU A 123 -14.37 -0.36 4.36
N ALA A 124 -13.40 0.24 3.65
CA ALA A 124 -13.63 0.83 2.33
C ALA A 124 -13.71 -0.20 1.19
N GLY A 125 -13.51 -1.50 1.46
CA GLY A 125 -13.47 -2.54 0.42
C GLY A 125 -12.20 -2.55 -0.43
N GLY A 126 -11.16 -1.81 -0.03
CA GLY A 126 -9.84 -1.85 -0.66
C GLY A 126 -8.91 -0.70 -0.26
N CYS A 127 -7.63 -0.85 -0.60
CA CYS A 127 -6.60 0.17 -0.38
C CYS A 127 -6.33 1.01 -1.63
N THR A 128 -5.32 1.89 -1.59
CA THR A 128 -4.93 2.72 -2.73
C THR A 128 -4.56 1.91 -3.98
N SER A 129 -3.94 0.74 -3.85
CA SER A 129 -3.63 -0.08 -5.03
C SER A 129 -4.87 -0.70 -5.65
N GLY A 130 -5.74 -1.32 -4.85
CA GLY A 130 -6.93 -1.99 -5.37
C GLY A 130 -8.11 -1.06 -5.66
N HIS A 131 -8.53 -0.27 -4.69
CA HIS A 131 -9.72 0.54 -4.85
C HIS A 131 -9.43 1.79 -5.68
N PHE A 132 -8.27 2.43 -5.52
CA PHE A 132 -7.92 3.62 -6.30
C PHE A 132 -7.26 3.29 -7.64
N MET A 133 -6.10 2.62 -7.71
CA MET A 133 -5.41 2.40 -9.00
C MET A 133 -6.16 1.43 -9.92
N SER A 134 -6.53 0.24 -9.43
CA SER A 134 -7.32 -0.70 -10.24
C SER A 134 -8.75 -0.20 -10.48
N GLY A 135 -9.41 0.38 -9.49
CA GLY A 135 -10.78 0.89 -9.65
C GLY A 135 -10.88 2.09 -10.62
N MET A 136 -9.95 3.05 -10.55
CA MET A 136 -9.95 4.20 -11.46
C MET A 136 -9.69 3.79 -12.91
N SER A 137 -8.83 2.80 -13.15
CA SER A 137 -8.59 2.31 -14.52
C SER A 137 -9.81 1.62 -15.14
N GLN A 138 -10.72 1.11 -14.30
CA GLN A 138 -12.03 0.56 -14.71
C GLN A 138 -13.14 1.62 -14.74
N MET A 139 -12.82 2.91 -14.52
CA MET A 139 -13.78 4.01 -14.38
C MET A 139 -14.86 3.77 -13.30
N ALA A 140 -14.51 3.04 -12.23
CA ALA A 140 -15.43 2.80 -11.13
C ALA A 140 -15.74 4.10 -10.37
N ILE A 141 -17.03 4.44 -10.24
CA ILE A 141 -17.47 5.64 -9.53
C ILE A 141 -17.06 5.60 -8.05
N SER A 142 -17.13 4.42 -7.43
CA SER A 142 -16.70 4.21 -6.05
C SER A 142 -15.22 4.55 -5.84
N ALA A 143 -14.36 4.20 -6.81
CA ALA A 143 -12.94 4.51 -6.79
C ALA A 143 -12.66 6.01 -6.88
N MET A 144 -13.44 6.74 -7.69
CA MET A 144 -13.33 8.20 -7.80
C MET A 144 -13.70 8.88 -6.49
N ILE A 145 -14.83 8.49 -5.88
CA ILE A 145 -15.28 9.02 -4.58
C ILE A 145 -14.23 8.73 -3.51
N PHE A 146 -13.78 7.47 -3.42
CA PHE A 146 -12.74 7.07 -2.48
C PHE A 146 -11.46 7.88 -2.68
N GLY A 147 -10.99 8.02 -3.93
CA GLY A 147 -9.81 8.80 -4.28
C GLY A 147 -9.91 10.25 -3.82
N THR A 148 -11.03 10.91 -4.09
CA THR A 148 -11.26 12.30 -3.65
C THR A 148 -11.23 12.41 -2.12
N VAL A 149 -11.95 11.53 -1.40
CA VAL A 149 -12.02 11.57 0.05
C VAL A 149 -10.65 11.30 0.68
N VAL A 150 -9.90 10.32 0.18
CA VAL A 150 -8.55 10.01 0.65
C VAL A 150 -7.60 11.19 0.40
N MET A 151 -7.67 11.82 -0.78
CA MET A 151 -6.82 12.97 -1.08
C MET A 151 -7.11 14.18 -0.18
N VAL A 152 -8.38 14.51 0.03
CA VAL A 152 -8.78 15.61 0.94
C VAL A 152 -8.33 15.30 2.37
N THR A 153 -8.59 14.08 2.84
CA THR A 153 -8.22 13.65 4.20
C THR A 153 -6.70 13.62 4.39
N LEU A 154 -5.94 13.22 3.36
CA LEU A 154 -4.48 13.22 3.38
C LEU A 154 -3.92 14.65 3.54
N VAL A 155 -4.45 15.62 2.80
CA VAL A 155 -4.02 17.02 2.90
C VAL A 155 -4.33 17.59 4.29
N ILE A 156 -5.56 17.37 4.79
CA ILE A 156 -5.98 17.85 6.11
C ILE A 156 -5.14 17.20 7.22
N THR A 157 -5.04 15.87 7.20
CA THR A 157 -4.29 15.11 8.21
C THR A 157 -2.80 15.45 8.16
N GLY A 158 -2.22 15.59 6.96
CA GLY A 158 -0.84 16.01 6.79
C GLY A 158 -0.59 17.40 7.38
N LYS A 159 -1.47 18.36 7.10
CA LYS A 159 -1.38 19.71 7.66
C LYS A 159 -1.49 19.70 9.19
N LEU A 160 -2.45 18.97 9.76
CA LEU A 160 -2.64 18.88 11.21
C LEU A 160 -1.49 18.14 11.90
N PHE A 161 -1.04 17.02 11.30
CA PHE A 161 -0.02 16.17 11.88
C PHE A 161 1.35 16.82 11.86
N TYR A 162 1.72 17.49 10.77
CA TYR A 162 2.99 18.21 10.63
C TYR A 162 2.90 19.69 10.96
N ASN A 163 1.84 20.14 11.66
CA ASN A 163 1.67 21.53 12.06
C ASN A 163 2.72 21.93 13.11
N THR A 164 3.93 22.21 12.65
CA THR A 164 5.02 22.76 13.45
C THR A 164 5.03 24.26 13.19
N LYS A 165 5.00 25.07 14.26
CA LYS A 165 5.29 26.50 14.15
C LYS A 165 6.71 26.62 13.62
N GLU A 166 6.90 27.26 12.47
CA GLU A 166 8.23 27.71 12.07
C GLU A 166 8.65 28.76 13.10
N ASP A 167 9.66 28.44 13.91
CA ASP A 167 10.40 29.43 14.72
C ASP A 167 11.36 30.21 13.83
#